data_AF-A0A0A8X1G3-F1
#
_entry.id   AF-A0A0A8X1G3-F1
#
_cell.length_a   1.000
_cell.length_b   1.000
_cell.length_c   1.000
_cell.angle_alpha   90.00
_cell.angle_beta   90.00
_cell.angle_gamma   90.00
#
_symmetry.space_group_name_H-M   'P 1'
#
loop_
_entity.id
_entity.type
_entity.pdbx_description
1 polymer ?
#
loop_
_entity_poly.entity_id
_entity_poly.type
_entity_poly.pdbx_seq_one_letter_code
_entity_poly.pdbx_strand_id
1 'polypeptide(L)'
;MLVKLVFFTVYETARKNGSQSSNLYVFNRFPMNELPDGDQLSHQYKTIIPSETNIKKNNKREEKAAEEQLSEITEVKLFAGKAPEDHLFVSDRVPNDFVVKHFYPAAKSIEEFWRMSKVAAYRNNYEKETDPLLSVSLDSFKQLVRKLKSKVEVKNPIAYFTGILNKKFQERYFEELYEMQVC
;
A
#
# COMPACT_ATOMS: atom_id res chain seq x y z
N MET A 1 -13.71 22.64 -25.17
CA MET A 1 -13.98 21.45 -26.00
C MET A 1 -14.96 20.55 -25.25
N LEU A 2 -15.79 19.76 -25.95
CA LEU A 2 -16.71 18.82 -25.31
C LEU A 2 -16.20 17.40 -25.54
N VAL A 3 -15.89 16.69 -24.46
CA VAL A 3 -15.50 15.28 -24.51
C VAL A 3 -16.60 14.48 -23.81
N LYS A 4 -17.31 13.67 -24.58
CA LYS A 4 -18.39 12.81 -24.09
C LYS A 4 -17.86 11.39 -23.97
N LEU A 5 -17.62 10.93 -22.75
CA LEU A 5 -17.46 9.51 -22.47
C LEU A 5 -18.81 8.93 -22.05
N VAL A 6 -19.02 7.65 -22.32
CA VAL A 6 -20.26 6.92 -22.01
C VAL A 6 -20.68 7.12 -20.55
N PHE A 7 -19.72 7.16 -19.62
CA PHE A 7 -19.97 7.28 -18.17
C PHE A 7 -20.01 8.72 -17.65
N PHE A 8 -19.31 9.67 -18.28
CA PHE A 8 -19.32 11.07 -17.86
C PHE A 8 -18.95 12.02 -19.00
N THR A 9 -19.47 13.24 -18.92
CA THR A 9 -19.22 14.32 -19.86
C THR A 9 -18.33 15.38 -19.20
N VAL A 10 -17.30 15.83 -19.90
CA VAL A 10 -16.43 16.91 -19.45
C VAL A 10 -16.72 18.16 -20.26
N TYR A 11 -17.03 19.25 -19.55
CA TYR A 11 -17.12 20.59 -20.10
C TYR A 11 -15.90 21.39 -19.67
N GLU A 12 -15.01 21.65 -20.61
CA GLU A 12 -13.93 22.60 -20.40
C GLU A 12 -14.50 24.01 -20.47
N THR A 13 -14.42 24.73 -19.36
CA THR A 13 -14.87 26.13 -19.33
C THR A 13 -13.68 27.05 -19.59
N ALA A 14 -13.95 28.16 -20.28
CA ALA A 14 -12.98 29.24 -20.45
C ALA A 14 -13.59 30.54 -19.91
N ARG A 15 -12.73 31.39 -19.33
CA ARG A 15 -13.12 32.73 -18.88
C ARG A 15 -13.34 33.63 -20.09
N LYS A 16 -14.03 34.77 -19.91
CA LYS A 16 -14.29 35.76 -20.97
C LYS A 16 -13.01 36.28 -21.67
N ASN A 17 -11.86 36.18 -21.00
CA ASN A 17 -10.55 36.56 -21.53
C ASN A 17 -9.81 35.41 -22.25
N GLY A 18 -10.48 34.27 -22.52
CA GLY A 18 -9.91 33.11 -23.19
C GLY A 18 -8.99 32.23 -22.34
N SER A 19 -8.70 32.62 -21.09
CA SER A 19 -7.91 31.76 -20.19
C SER A 19 -8.72 30.55 -19.74
N GLN A 20 -8.06 29.39 -19.68
CA GLN A 20 -8.66 28.15 -19.22
C GLN A 20 -9.15 28.31 -17.77
N SER A 21 -10.40 27.95 -17.50
CA SER A 21 -10.93 27.81 -16.14
C SER A 21 -11.13 26.33 -15.78
N SER A 22 -11.77 26.08 -14.65
CA SER A 22 -12.01 24.74 -14.15
C SER A 22 -12.84 23.89 -15.14
N ASN A 23 -12.62 22.58 -15.09
CA ASN A 23 -13.44 21.62 -15.82
C ASN A 23 -14.69 21.27 -15.00
N LEU A 24 -15.85 21.18 -15.66
CA LEU A 24 -17.08 20.66 -15.09
C LEU A 24 -17.25 19.20 -15.52
N TYR A 25 -17.31 18.30 -14.54
CA TYR A 25 -17.52 16.86 -14.75
C TYR A 25 -18.96 16.50 -14.42
N VAL A 26 -19.68 15.95 -15.39
CA VAL A 26 -21.08 15.51 -15.24
C VAL A 26 -21.16 14.00 -15.46
N PHE A 27 -21.51 13.26 -14.41
CA PHE A 27 -21.70 11.81 -14.51
C PHE A 27 -23.07 11.49 -15.11
N ASN A 28 -23.07 10.75 -16.21
CA ASN A 28 -24.30 10.37 -16.90
C ASN A 28 -24.91 9.16 -16.18
N ARG A 29 -26.22 9.17 -15.94
CA ARG A 29 -26.92 7.97 -15.45
C ARG A 29 -26.97 6.93 -16.56
N PHE A 30 -26.87 5.66 -16.20
CA PHE A 30 -27.12 4.57 -17.15
C PHE A 30 -28.58 4.64 -17.61
N PRO A 31 -28.86 4.53 -18.93
CA PRO A 31 -30.22 4.34 -19.39
C PRO A 31 -30.71 2.99 -18.85
N MET A 32 -31.84 2.98 -18.13
CA MET A 32 -32.36 1.75 -17.50
C MET A 32 -32.73 0.65 -18.52
N ASN A 33 -32.95 0.99 -19.80
CA ASN A 33 -33.62 0.09 -20.74
C ASN A 33 -32.89 -0.18 -22.08
N GLU A 34 -31.70 0.34 -22.34
CA GLU A 34 -30.99 0.03 -23.60
C GLU A 34 -29.50 -0.18 -23.35
N LEU A 35 -29.04 -1.43 -23.60
CA LEU A 35 -27.63 -1.74 -23.70
C LEU A 35 -27.04 -0.96 -24.88
N PRO A 36 -25.88 -0.29 -24.73
CA PRO A 36 -25.27 0.42 -25.84
C PRO A 36 -24.90 -0.57 -26.96
N ASP A 37 -25.28 -0.26 -28.19
CA ASP A 37 -24.91 -1.04 -29.38
C ASP A 37 -23.39 -1.21 -29.45
N GLY A 38 -22.95 -2.46 -29.65
CA GLY A 38 -21.54 -2.87 -29.57
C GLY A 38 -20.59 -2.10 -30.50
N ASP A 39 -21.11 -1.48 -31.55
CA ASP A 39 -20.32 -0.68 -32.49
C ASP A 39 -19.82 0.65 -31.90
N GLN A 40 -20.48 1.21 -30.88
CA GLN A 40 -20.04 2.47 -30.24
C GLN A 40 -18.89 2.29 -29.23
N LEU A 41 -18.51 1.04 -28.92
CA LEU A 41 -17.45 0.72 -27.95
C LEU A 41 -16.09 0.40 -28.60
N SER A 42 -16.01 0.33 -29.94
CA SER A 42 -14.81 -0.16 -30.63
C SER A 42 -13.77 0.92 -30.98
N HIS A 43 -14.12 2.19 -30.87
CA HIS A 43 -13.15 3.24 -31.15
C HIS A 43 -12.24 3.45 -29.94
N GLN A 44 -11.07 2.81 -29.97
CA GLN A 44 -9.92 3.20 -29.17
C GLN A 44 -9.61 4.68 -29.50
N TYR A 45 -10.15 5.60 -28.71
CA TYR A 45 -9.68 6.97 -28.71
C TYR A 45 -8.22 6.93 -28.26
N LYS A 46 -7.32 7.35 -29.16
CA LYS A 46 -5.88 7.45 -28.86
C LYS A 46 -5.71 8.21 -27.55
N THR A 47 -5.20 7.53 -26.54
CA THR A 47 -4.91 8.14 -25.25
C THR A 47 -3.81 9.17 -25.46
N ILE A 48 -3.97 10.36 -24.88
CA ILE A 48 -2.89 11.34 -24.83
C ILE A 48 -1.80 10.72 -23.96
N ILE A 49 -0.64 10.43 -24.54
CA ILE A 49 0.51 9.95 -23.78
C ILE A 49 0.89 11.09 -22.81
N PRO A 50 0.94 10.88 -21.49
CA PRO A 50 1.24 11.94 -20.52
C PRO A 50 2.62 12.62 -20.69
N SER A 51 3.46 12.13 -21.61
CA SER A 51 4.83 12.59 -21.82
C SER A 51 4.98 13.90 -22.59
N GLU A 52 3.91 14.45 -23.20
CA GLU A 52 3.99 15.70 -23.99
C GLU A 52 3.36 16.92 -23.31
N THR A 53 3.37 16.96 -21.97
CA THR A 53 3.13 18.24 -21.28
C THR A 53 4.45 18.95 -21.05
N ASN A 54 4.63 20.11 -21.70
CA ASN A 54 5.68 21.07 -21.33
C ASN A 54 5.39 21.53 -19.89
N ILE A 55 6.00 20.84 -18.92
CA ILE A 55 5.98 21.20 -17.51
C ILE A 55 6.66 22.58 -17.40
N LYS A 56 5.87 23.65 -17.44
CA LYS A 56 6.32 24.95 -16.94
C LYS A 56 6.65 24.74 -15.46
N LYS A 57 7.94 24.85 -15.14
CA LYS A 57 8.47 24.76 -13.79
C LYS A 57 7.76 25.80 -12.92
N ASN A 58 6.79 25.36 -12.13
CA ASN A 58 6.30 26.15 -11.02
C ASN A 58 7.33 26.00 -9.91
N ASN A 59 7.97 27.12 -9.55
CA ASN A 59 8.95 27.20 -8.47
C ASN A 59 8.35 26.68 -7.17
N LYS A 60 8.68 25.43 -6.83
CA LYS A 60 8.39 24.84 -5.54
C LYS A 60 9.58 25.15 -4.64
N ARG A 61 9.28 25.87 -3.56
CA ARG A 61 10.12 26.20 -2.41
C ARG A 61 11.09 25.05 -2.08
N GLU A 62 12.38 25.35 -2.13
CA GLU A 62 13.46 24.44 -1.70
C GLU A 62 13.39 24.27 -0.18
N GLU A 63 12.85 23.14 0.26
CA GLU A 63 13.25 22.56 1.54
C GLU A 63 14.52 21.76 1.26
N LYS A 64 15.65 22.23 1.82
CA LYS A 64 16.94 21.56 1.72
C LYS A 64 16.84 20.15 2.30
N ALA A 65 16.71 19.16 1.43
CA ALA A 65 16.99 17.77 1.74
C ALA A 65 18.50 17.60 1.85
N ALA A 66 18.97 17.12 3.01
CA ALA A 66 20.35 16.75 3.26
C ALA A 66 20.67 15.45 2.50
N GLU A 67 20.89 15.55 1.19
CA GLU A 67 21.19 14.42 0.29
C GLU A 67 22.66 14.35 -0.18
N GLU A 68 23.57 15.15 0.39
CA GLU A 68 24.99 15.13 -0.01
C GLU A 68 25.90 14.20 0.84
N GLN A 69 25.38 13.19 1.54
CA GLN A 69 26.23 12.22 2.27
C GLN A 69 25.95 10.75 1.98
N LEU A 70 25.26 10.41 0.88
CA LEU A 70 24.89 9.01 0.58
C LEU A 70 25.81 8.30 -0.43
N SER A 71 26.84 8.95 -0.98
CA SER A 71 27.71 8.34 -2.00
C SER A 71 29.11 7.93 -1.53
N GLU A 72 29.38 7.88 -0.22
CA GLU A 72 30.71 7.48 0.30
C GLU A 72 30.67 6.44 1.44
N ILE A 73 29.60 5.64 1.53
CA ILE A 73 29.53 4.51 2.48
C ILE A 73 29.25 3.21 1.73
N THR A 74 29.98 3.00 0.64
CA THR A 74 30.32 1.66 0.20
C THR A 74 31.78 1.48 0.61
N GLU A 75 32.08 0.47 1.42
CA GLU A 75 33.42 0.11 1.93
C GLU A 75 33.88 0.72 3.27
N VAL A 76 33.13 0.51 4.36
CA VAL A 76 33.77 0.40 5.69
C VAL A 76 33.21 -0.78 6.47
N LYS A 77 33.97 -1.87 6.40
CA LYS A 77 34.28 -2.82 7.49
C LYS A 77 33.15 -3.13 8.48
N LEU A 78 32.75 -4.40 8.43
CA LEU A 78 32.44 -5.24 9.60
C LEU A 78 33.28 -4.82 10.83
N PHE A 79 32.75 -3.91 11.65
CA PHE A 79 33.30 -3.59 12.96
C PHE A 79 32.29 -4.02 14.02
N ALA A 80 32.72 -5.01 14.80
CA ALA A 80 32.14 -5.37 16.06
C ALA A 80 32.09 -4.12 16.97
N GLY A 81 30.92 -3.50 17.06
CA GLY A 81 30.63 -2.37 17.93
C GLY A 81 29.12 -2.25 17.98
N LYS A 82 28.55 -2.52 19.15
CA LYS A 82 27.11 -2.60 19.44
C LYS A 82 26.33 -1.53 18.64
N ALA A 83 25.61 -1.95 17.60
CA ALA A 83 24.72 -1.07 16.86
C ALA A 83 23.76 -0.40 17.86
N PRO A 84 23.42 0.89 17.68
CA PRO A 84 22.43 1.54 18.54
C PRO A 84 21.18 0.66 18.59
N GLU A 85 20.65 0.48 19.79
CA GLU A 85 19.48 -0.37 20.05
C GLU A 85 18.23 0.34 19.50
N ASP A 86 18.15 0.48 18.16
CA ASP A 86 17.12 1.25 17.47
C ASP A 86 15.72 0.72 17.79
N HIS A 87 15.61 -0.58 18.06
CA HIS A 87 14.38 -1.24 18.50
C HIS A 87 13.80 -0.69 19.82
N LEU A 88 14.56 0.08 20.61
CA LEU A 88 14.04 0.79 21.79
C LEU A 88 13.17 2.00 21.42
N PHE A 89 13.32 2.53 20.20
CA PHE A 89 12.57 3.68 19.71
C PHE A 89 11.34 3.27 18.88
N VAL A 90 10.85 2.04 19.05
CA VAL A 90 9.60 1.59 18.43
C VAL A 90 8.43 2.31 19.09
N SER A 91 7.48 2.79 18.29
CA SER A 91 6.26 3.43 18.79
C SER A 91 5.49 2.54 19.78
N ASP A 92 4.94 3.14 20.85
CA ASP A 92 4.04 2.51 21.83
C ASP A 92 2.79 1.85 21.21
N ARG A 93 2.50 2.15 19.94
CA ARG A 93 1.41 1.52 19.17
C ARG A 93 1.71 0.07 18.81
N VAL A 94 2.96 -0.36 18.91
CA VAL A 94 3.38 -1.75 18.70
C VAL A 94 3.38 -2.46 20.05
N PRO A 95 2.65 -3.57 20.21
CA PRO A 95 2.69 -4.36 21.44
C PRO A 95 4.12 -4.84 21.73
N ASN A 96 4.54 -4.75 22.99
CA ASN A 96 5.86 -5.23 23.43
C ASN A 96 6.11 -6.69 23.06
N ASP A 97 5.06 -7.53 23.11
CA ASP A 97 5.12 -8.94 22.76
C ASP A 97 5.42 -9.17 21.26
N PHE A 98 5.05 -8.21 20.41
CA PHE A 98 5.32 -8.26 18.97
C PHE A 98 6.73 -7.77 18.60
N VAL A 99 7.55 -7.32 19.55
CA VAL A 99 8.87 -6.76 19.23
C VAL A 99 9.83 -7.83 18.70
N VAL A 100 9.91 -7.95 17.37
CA VAL A 100 10.72 -8.92 16.61
C VAL A 100 12.21 -8.56 16.50
N LYS A 101 12.74 -7.88 17.52
CA LYS A 101 14.09 -7.28 17.55
C LYS A 101 15.24 -8.23 17.20
N HIS A 102 15.08 -9.52 17.49
CA HIS A 102 16.11 -10.52 17.23
C HIS A 102 16.38 -10.74 15.74
N PHE A 103 15.40 -10.44 14.87
CA PHE A 103 15.51 -10.65 13.42
C PHE A 103 15.54 -9.33 12.64
N TYR A 104 14.88 -8.29 13.15
CA TYR A 104 14.85 -6.97 12.56
C TYR A 104 15.14 -5.92 13.65
N PRO A 105 16.39 -5.46 13.79
CA PRO A 105 16.77 -4.53 14.86
C PRO A 105 16.30 -3.08 14.62
N ALA A 106 15.98 -2.72 13.37
CA ALA A 106 15.54 -1.37 13.02
C ALA A 106 14.07 -1.14 13.43
N ALA A 107 13.79 -0.08 14.21
CA ALA A 107 12.44 0.28 14.63
C ALA A 107 11.46 0.42 13.47
N LYS A 108 11.88 1.10 12.39
CA LYS A 108 11.09 1.28 11.18
C LYS A 108 10.61 -0.04 10.57
N SER A 109 11.45 -1.08 10.60
CA SER A 109 11.06 -2.40 10.10
C SER A 109 10.02 -3.06 11.00
N ILE A 110 10.20 -2.99 12.33
CA ILE A 110 9.26 -3.54 13.31
C ILE A 110 7.88 -2.86 13.16
N GLU A 111 7.87 -1.53 13.07
CA GLU A 111 6.65 -0.75 12.87
C GLU A 111 5.94 -1.10 11.56
N GLU A 112 6.70 -1.32 10.49
CA GLU A 112 6.13 -1.69 9.19
C GLU A 112 5.50 -3.08 9.20
N PHE A 113 6.13 -4.06 9.87
CA PHE A 113 5.50 -5.36 10.11
C PHE A 113 4.19 -5.23 10.90
N TRP A 114 4.20 -4.46 11.98
CA TRP A 114 2.99 -4.25 12.78
C TRP A 114 1.90 -3.48 12.01
N ARG A 115 2.29 -2.51 11.20
CA ARG A 115 1.38 -1.78 10.31
C ARG A 115 0.68 -2.74 9.35
N MET A 116 1.43 -3.68 8.76
CA MET A 116 0.85 -4.68 7.85
C MET A 116 -0.07 -5.66 8.57
N SER A 117 0.25 -6.05 9.80
CA SER A 117 -0.66 -6.83 10.66
C SER A 117 -2.01 -6.15 10.85
N LYS A 118 -2.01 -4.85 11.21
CA LYS A 118 -3.24 -4.09 11.38
C LYS A 118 -4.05 -3.96 10.09
N VAL A 119 -3.37 -3.71 8.96
CA VAL A 119 -4.03 -3.64 7.65
C VAL A 119 -4.68 -4.98 7.29
N ALA A 120 -4.00 -6.10 7.53
CA ALA A 120 -4.55 -7.43 7.24
C ALA A 120 -5.76 -7.74 8.14
N ALA A 121 -5.68 -7.43 9.44
CA ALA A 121 -6.80 -7.63 10.36
C ALA A 121 -8.01 -6.75 10.01
N TYR A 122 -7.79 -5.47 9.67
CA TYR A 122 -8.85 -4.58 9.19
C TYR A 122 -9.61 -5.16 8.00
N ARG A 123 -8.88 -5.66 6.99
CA ARG A 123 -9.47 -6.25 5.79
C ARG A 123 -10.28 -7.52 6.06
N ASN A 124 -10.05 -8.17 7.20
CA ASN A 124 -10.72 -9.39 7.61
C ASN A 124 -11.61 -9.18 8.86
N ASN A 125 -11.96 -7.94 9.19
CA ASN A 125 -12.82 -7.57 10.33
C ASN A 125 -12.31 -7.91 11.74
N TYR A 126 -11.02 -8.23 11.90
CA TYR A 126 -10.39 -8.51 13.21
C TYR A 126 -9.74 -7.27 13.86
N GLU A 127 -10.06 -6.05 13.41
CA GLU A 127 -9.39 -4.83 13.89
C GLU A 127 -9.58 -4.57 15.39
N LYS A 128 -10.71 -5.00 15.95
CA LYS A 128 -11.07 -4.79 17.36
C LYS A 128 -10.50 -5.88 18.27
N GLU A 129 -10.12 -7.00 17.67
CA GLU A 129 -9.70 -8.20 18.37
C GLU A 129 -8.19 -8.22 18.53
N THR A 130 -7.72 -7.60 19.62
CA THR A 130 -6.29 -7.42 19.86
C THR A 130 -5.53 -8.74 20.07
N ASP A 131 -6.08 -9.72 20.80
CA ASP A 131 -5.39 -11.01 21.03
C ASP A 131 -5.32 -11.88 19.76
N PRO A 132 -6.42 -12.04 18.98
CA PRO A 132 -6.39 -12.68 17.66
C PRO A 132 -5.41 -12.03 16.69
N LEU A 133 -5.39 -10.70 16.62
CA LEU A 133 -4.44 -9.95 15.81
C LEU A 133 -3.00 -10.22 16.23
N LEU A 134 -2.70 -10.13 17.52
CA LEU A 134 -1.35 -10.36 18.05
C LEU A 134 -0.89 -11.79 17.81
N SER A 135 -1.72 -12.79 18.12
CA SER A 135 -1.41 -14.21 17.93
C SER A 135 -1.15 -14.57 16.47
N VAL A 136 -2.02 -14.14 15.54
CA VAL A 136 -1.85 -14.36 14.10
C VAL A 136 -0.59 -13.69 13.59
N SER A 137 -0.30 -12.47 14.08
CA SER A 137 0.90 -11.73 13.68
C SER A 137 2.18 -12.43 14.12
N LEU A 138 2.23 -12.89 15.37
CA LEU A 138 3.37 -13.64 15.91
C LEU A 138 3.59 -14.95 15.15
N ASP A 139 2.53 -15.70 14.89
CA ASP A 139 2.64 -16.97 14.16
C ASP A 139 3.02 -16.77 12.69
N SER A 140 2.49 -15.73 12.04
CA SER A 140 2.90 -15.35 10.69
C SER A 140 4.38 -14.99 10.64
N PHE A 141 4.86 -14.28 11.67
CA PHE A 141 6.26 -13.90 11.76
C PHE A 141 7.17 -15.10 12.00
N LYS A 142 6.79 -16.04 12.88
CA LYS A 142 7.51 -17.33 13.05
C LYS A 142 7.63 -18.09 11.73
N GLN A 143 6.58 -18.10 10.91
CA GLN A 143 6.61 -18.74 9.59
C GLN A 143 7.55 -18.03 8.61
N LEU A 144 7.57 -16.68 8.59
CA LEU A 144 8.54 -15.91 7.84
C LEU A 144 9.97 -16.28 8.27
N VAL A 145 10.25 -16.24 9.57
CA VAL A 145 11.58 -16.59 10.13
C VAL A 145 11.99 -18.00 9.74
N ARG A 146 11.07 -18.98 9.80
CA ARG A 146 11.34 -20.34 9.36
C ARG A 146 11.76 -20.39 7.89
N LYS A 147 11.13 -19.58 7.03
CA LYS A 147 11.48 -19.48 5.62
C LYS A 147 12.79 -18.76 5.37
N LEU A 148 13.08 -17.68 6.11
CA LEU A 148 14.38 -17.00 6.06
C LEU A 148 15.54 -17.91 6.50
N LYS A 149 15.29 -18.81 7.45
CA LYS A 149 16.27 -19.83 7.87
C LYS A 149 16.41 -20.99 6.88
N SER A 150 15.46 -21.14 5.97
CA SER A 150 15.57 -22.11 4.88
C SER A 150 16.49 -21.52 3.81
N LYS A 151 17.19 -22.35 3.01
CA LYS A 151 18.04 -21.89 1.88
C LYS A 151 17.26 -21.23 0.72
N VAL A 152 16.03 -20.77 0.97
CA VAL A 152 15.13 -20.17 0.01
C VAL A 152 15.19 -18.66 0.17
N GLU A 153 15.48 -17.96 -0.91
CA GLU A 153 15.57 -16.50 -0.91
C GLU A 153 14.18 -15.87 -0.78
N VAL A 154 14.01 -14.99 0.22
CA VAL A 154 12.81 -14.16 0.38
C VAL A 154 13.15 -12.73 -0.04
N LYS A 155 12.81 -12.37 -1.29
CA LYS A 155 13.14 -11.05 -1.87
C LYS A 155 12.54 -9.87 -1.10
N ASN A 156 11.29 -10.00 -0.67
CA ASN A 156 10.58 -8.95 0.07
C ASN A 156 9.92 -9.56 1.34
N PRO A 157 10.57 -9.47 2.51
CA PRO A 157 10.06 -10.07 3.74
C PRO A 157 8.71 -9.49 4.20
N ILE A 158 8.47 -8.19 4.00
CA ILE A 158 7.22 -7.53 4.41
C ILE A 158 6.05 -8.02 3.55
N ALA A 159 6.26 -8.10 2.23
CA ALA A 159 5.25 -8.64 1.32
C ALA A 159 4.97 -10.13 1.60
N TYR A 160 6.03 -10.91 1.83
CA TYR A 160 5.91 -12.33 2.19
C TYR A 160 5.12 -12.52 3.48
N PHE A 161 5.46 -11.75 4.52
CA PHE A 161 4.73 -11.73 5.79
C PHE A 161 3.25 -11.38 5.61
N THR A 162 2.95 -10.35 4.81
CA THR A 162 1.57 -9.95 4.50
C THR A 162 0.80 -11.08 3.80
N GLY A 163 1.45 -11.83 2.90
CA GLY A 163 0.87 -13.00 2.28
C GLY A 163 0.49 -14.09 3.30
N ILE A 164 1.36 -14.34 4.29
CA ILE A 164 1.07 -15.30 5.37
C ILE A 164 -0.10 -14.81 6.24
N LEU A 165 -0.11 -13.53 6.62
CA LEU A 165 -1.19 -12.91 7.40
C LEU A 165 -2.55 -13.11 6.74
N ASN A 166 -2.67 -12.71 5.46
CA ASN A 166 -3.93 -12.83 4.73
C ASN A 166 -4.39 -14.28 4.65
N LYS A 167 -3.47 -15.21 4.41
CA LYS A 167 -3.79 -16.64 4.38
C LYS A 167 -4.34 -17.12 5.73
N LYS A 168 -3.71 -16.75 6.84
CA LYS A 168 -4.15 -17.15 8.19
C LYS A 168 -5.51 -16.55 8.58
N PHE A 169 -5.75 -15.29 8.24
CA PHE A 169 -7.08 -14.70 8.49
C PHE A 169 -8.16 -15.34 7.63
N GLN A 170 -7.84 -15.69 6.38
CA GLN A 170 -8.76 -16.42 5.51
C GLN A 170 -9.05 -17.83 6.04
N GLU A 171 -8.05 -18.55 6.55
CA GLU A 171 -8.24 -19.86 7.20
C GLU A 171 -9.21 -19.75 8.38
N ARG A 172 -9.01 -18.77 9.27
CA ARG A 172 -9.92 -18.52 10.40
C ARG A 172 -11.34 -18.19 9.97
N TYR A 173 -11.50 -17.36 8.95
CA TYR A 173 -12.82 -17.04 8.41
C TYR A 173 -13.58 -18.30 7.97
N PHE A 174 -12.91 -19.25 7.32
CA PHE A 174 -13.53 -20.51 6.93
C PHE A 174 -13.77 -21.46 8.11
N GLU A 175 -12.90 -21.46 9.12
CA GLU A 175 -13.10 -22.21 10.37
C GLU A 175 -14.36 -21.73 11.09
N GLU A 176 -14.52 -20.41 11.27
CA GLU A 176 -15.70 -19.80 11.88
C GLU A 176 -16.98 -20.08 11.08
N LEU A 177 -16.93 -20.00 9.75
CA LEU A 177 -18.06 -20.38 8.89
C LEU A 177 -18.47 -21.84 9.07
N TYR A 178 -17.50 -22.74 9.18
CA TYR A 178 -17.75 -24.16 9.39
C TYR A 178 -18.39 -24.40 10.76
N GLU A 179 -17.88 -23.77 11.83
CA GLU A 179 -18.45 -23.86 13.17
C GLU A 179 -19.90 -23.35 13.23
N MET A 180 -20.22 -22.28 12.49
CA MET A 180 -21.59 -21.76 12.40
C MET A 180 -22.55 -22.66 11.61
N GLN A 181 -22.03 -23.50 10.69
CA GLN A 181 -22.83 -24.44 9.89
C GLN A 181 -23.08 -25.78 10.57
N VAL A 182 -22.50 -26.01 11.75
CA VAL A 182 -22.79 -27.17 12.59
C VAL A 182 -23.80 -26.77 13.67
N CYS A 183 -25.07 -26.69 13.27
CA CYS A 183 -26.27 -26.73 14.13
C CYS A 183 -27.37 -27.47 13.37
#